data_AF-A0A821BCW9-F1
#
_entry.id   AF-A0A821BCW9-F1
#
_cell.length_a   1.000
_cell.length_b   1.000
_cell.length_c   1.000
_cell.angle_alpha   90.00
_cell.angle_beta   90.00
_cell.angle_gamma   90.00
#
_symmetry.space_group_name_H-M   'P 1'
#
loop_
_entity.id
_entity.type
_entity.pdbx_description
1 polymer ?
#
loop_
_entity_poly.entity_id
_entity_poly.type
_entity_poly.pdbx_seq_one_letter_code
_entity_poly.pdbx_strand_id
1 'polypeptide(L)'
;KPNQLALVAMDLPICEHGRMHCVDILDGLTKYFLGTLDIPVASSDTDAPIDIKKDRPKDYHPITTTVQRQRELYLSRMGLKGFQANVERHRNERKTRESILGKVTTNELIESDELKTPTLVFDNNQDH
;
A
#
# COMPACT_ATOMS: atom_id res chain seq x y z
N LYS A 1 5.07 22.94 -8.59
CA LYS A 1 4.92 21.62 -9.28
C LYS A 1 5.65 20.57 -8.46
N PRO A 2 5.06 19.39 -8.14
CA PRO A 2 5.76 18.38 -7.36
C PRO A 2 6.89 17.75 -8.20
N ASN A 3 8.12 17.78 -7.68
CA ASN A 3 9.36 17.36 -8.36
C ASN A 3 9.74 15.89 -8.08
N GLN A 4 8.84 15.12 -7.44
CA GLN A 4 9.14 13.77 -6.97
C GLN A 4 9.47 12.79 -8.09
N LEU A 5 8.76 12.86 -9.23
CA LEU A 5 9.02 11.96 -10.36
C LEU A 5 10.38 12.22 -11.00
N ALA A 6 10.81 13.49 -11.10
CA ALA A 6 12.12 13.84 -11.63
C ALA A 6 13.25 13.33 -10.72
N LEU A 7 13.08 13.45 -9.39
CA LEU A 7 14.05 12.90 -8.42
C LEU A 7 14.14 11.36 -8.48
N VAL A 8 13.01 10.67 -8.69
CA VAL A 8 13.00 9.21 -8.88
C VAL A 8 13.67 8.85 -10.20
N ALA A 9 13.40 9.57 -11.29
CA ALA A 9 13.97 9.28 -12.61
C ALA A 9 15.50 9.42 -12.68
N MET A 10 16.11 10.19 -11.78
CA MET A 10 17.58 10.34 -11.70
C MET A 10 18.30 9.15 -11.04
N ASP A 11 17.58 8.20 -10.44
CA ASP A 11 18.14 7.00 -9.81
C ASP A 11 19.29 7.28 -8.81
N LEU A 12 19.06 8.21 -7.89
CA LEU A 12 20.07 8.64 -6.92
C LEU A 12 20.28 7.58 -5.83
N PRO A 13 21.53 7.31 -5.40
CA PRO A 13 21.81 6.41 -4.29
C PRO A 13 21.36 7.02 -2.95
N ILE A 14 20.77 6.18 -2.11
CA ILE A 14 20.34 6.47 -0.75
C ILE A 14 21.21 5.65 0.20
N CYS A 15 21.92 6.35 1.08
CA CYS A 15 22.78 5.78 2.10
C CYS A 15 22.02 5.47 3.40
N GLU A 16 22.74 4.97 4.39
CA GLU A 16 22.23 4.74 5.74
C GLU A 16 21.44 5.93 6.30
N HIS A 17 20.39 5.61 7.06
CA HIS A 17 19.47 6.59 7.66
C HIS A 17 18.72 7.48 6.64
N GLY A 18 18.68 7.08 5.36
CA GLY A 18 17.96 7.82 4.31
C GLY A 18 18.67 9.08 3.84
N ARG A 19 19.99 9.18 4.05
CA ARG A 19 20.80 10.31 3.58
C ARG A 19 21.22 10.11 2.12
N MET A 20 21.47 11.22 1.43
CA MET A 20 22.08 11.23 0.09
C MET A 20 23.27 12.17 0.12
N HIS A 21 24.36 11.84 -0.56
CA HIS A 21 25.52 12.71 -0.62
C HIS A 21 25.30 13.82 -1.64
N CYS A 22 25.74 15.05 -1.31
CA CYS A 22 25.63 16.22 -2.18
C CYS A 22 26.26 15.96 -3.56
N VAL A 23 27.35 15.21 -3.56
CA VAL A 23 28.08 14.79 -4.74
C VAL A 23 27.20 13.98 -5.72
N ASP A 24 26.38 13.05 -5.22
CA ASP A 24 25.45 12.28 -6.06
C ASP A 24 24.31 13.14 -6.60
N ILE A 25 23.83 14.07 -5.79
CA ILE A 25 22.77 15.00 -6.19
C ILE A 25 23.29 15.91 -7.31
N LEU A 26 24.51 16.45 -7.18
CA LEU A 26 25.14 17.29 -8.19
C LEU A 26 25.37 16.53 -9.50
N ASP A 27 25.93 15.32 -9.43
CA ASP A 27 26.16 14.48 -10.60
C ASP A 27 24.85 14.08 -11.29
N GLY A 28 23.85 13.66 -10.51
CA GLY A 28 22.52 13.29 -11.03
C GLY A 28 21.80 14.45 -11.70
N LEU A 29 21.80 15.64 -11.08
CA LEU A 29 21.21 16.85 -11.68
C LEU A 29 21.95 17.25 -12.95
N THR A 30 23.28 17.23 -12.92
CA THR A 30 24.11 17.60 -14.08
C THR A 30 23.82 16.68 -15.26
N LYS A 31 23.79 15.36 -15.05
CA LYS A 31 23.42 14.38 -16.08
C LYS A 31 21.98 14.56 -16.57
N TYR A 32 21.05 14.83 -15.65
CA TYR A 32 19.66 15.02 -16.02
C TYR A 32 19.46 16.27 -16.90
N PHE A 33 20.09 17.39 -16.55
CA PHE A 33 20.00 18.62 -17.33
C PHE A 33 20.79 18.56 -18.64
N LEU A 34 22.02 18.04 -18.62
CA LEU A 34 22.86 17.92 -19.82
C LEU A 34 22.39 16.81 -20.78
N GLY A 35 21.71 15.78 -20.29
CA GLY A 35 21.12 14.75 -21.14
C GLY A 35 19.77 15.12 -21.74
N THR A 36 19.11 16.17 -21.22
CA THR A 36 17.83 16.68 -21.74
C THR A 36 18.01 17.81 -22.75
N LEU A 37 19.08 18.58 -22.59
CA LEU A 37 19.52 19.54 -23.59
C LEU A 37 20.38 18.75 -24.58
N ASP A 38 20.14 18.84 -25.89
CA ASP A 38 21.00 18.23 -26.94
C ASP A 38 22.40 18.88 -27.01
N ILE A 39 22.95 19.26 -25.86
CA ILE A 39 24.31 19.72 -25.69
C ILE A 39 25.16 18.47 -25.81
N PRO A 40 26.05 18.37 -26.81
CA PRO A 40 26.97 17.26 -26.89
C PRO A 40 27.71 17.20 -25.56
N VAL A 41 27.51 16.11 -24.81
CA VAL A 41 28.29 15.81 -23.61
C VAL A 41 29.72 15.79 -24.11
N ALA A 42 30.45 16.88 -23.88
CA ALA A 42 31.81 17.03 -24.37
C ALA A 42 32.58 15.82 -23.84
N SER A 43 32.86 14.89 -24.74
CA SER A 43 33.68 13.74 -24.46
C SER A 43 35.07 14.30 -24.15
N SER A 44 35.40 14.33 -22.87
CA SER A 44 36.73 14.02 -22.34
C SER A 44 37.97 14.76 -22.89
N ASP A 45 37.85 15.91 -23.55
CA ASP A 45 39.02 16.55 -24.20
C ASP A 45 39.55 17.80 -23.47
N THR A 46 39.10 18.08 -22.25
CA THR A 46 39.73 19.09 -21.38
C THR A 46 39.96 18.53 -19.98
N ASP A 47 41.22 18.23 -19.71
CA ASP A 47 41.93 18.05 -18.45
C ASP A 47 41.13 17.55 -17.23
N ALA A 48 41.33 16.25 -16.97
CA ALA A 48 40.82 15.45 -15.86
C ALA A 48 39.30 15.27 -15.85
N PRO A 49 38.79 14.06 -16.18
CA PRO A 49 37.47 13.67 -15.73
C PRO A 49 37.46 13.92 -14.23
N ILE A 50 36.58 14.81 -13.76
CA ILE A 50 36.33 14.94 -12.33
C ILE A 50 35.82 13.56 -11.93
N ASP A 51 36.71 12.72 -11.44
CA ASP A 51 36.41 11.38 -10.98
C ASP A 51 35.76 11.56 -9.61
N ILE A 52 34.54 12.08 -9.65
CA ILE A 52 33.70 12.38 -8.51
C ILE A 52 33.55 11.13 -7.62
N LYS A 53 33.72 9.94 -8.20
CA LYS A 53 33.71 8.66 -7.48
C LYS A 53 34.89 8.50 -6.52
N LYS A 54 36.04 9.14 -6.78
CA LYS A 54 37.24 9.09 -5.90
C LYS A 54 37.11 9.96 -4.66
N ASP A 55 36.26 10.98 -4.67
CA ASP A 55 36.13 11.94 -3.56
C ASP A 55 34.99 11.58 -2.60
N ARG A 56 34.48 10.34 -2.68
CA ARG A 56 33.45 9.87 -1.76
C ARG A 56 34.07 9.64 -0.37
N PRO A 57 33.53 10.26 0.68
CA PRO A 57 34.07 10.12 2.01
C PRO A 57 33.88 8.68 2.54
N LYS A 58 34.66 8.30 3.56
CA LYS A 58 34.69 6.93 4.10
C LYS A 58 33.33 6.44 4.64
N ASP A 59 32.42 7.36 4.95
CA ASP A 59 31.05 7.10 5.38
C ASP A 59 30.05 6.88 4.24
N TYR A 60 30.49 6.87 2.98
CA TYR A 60 29.66 6.57 1.82
C TYR A 60 29.27 5.08 1.76
N HIS A 61 28.07 4.77 2.25
CA HIS A 61 27.50 3.41 2.27
C HIS A 61 26.12 3.40 1.61
N PRO A 62 26.04 3.19 0.27
CA PRO A 62 24.76 3.16 -0.44
C PRO A 62 24.01 1.85 -0.15
N ILE A 63 22.71 1.96 0.18
CA ILE A 63 21.83 0.81 0.49
C ILE A 63 20.85 0.54 -0.64
N THR A 64 20.24 1.60 -1.17
CA THR A 64 19.16 1.53 -2.17
C THR A 64 19.24 2.75 -3.07
N THR A 65 18.38 2.85 -4.07
CA THR A 65 18.28 4.02 -4.94
C THR A 65 16.89 4.65 -4.88
N THR A 66 16.71 5.86 -5.42
CA THR A 66 15.39 6.52 -5.46
C THR A 66 14.36 5.73 -6.28
N VAL A 67 14.77 5.07 -7.37
CA VAL A 67 13.89 4.18 -8.15
C VAL A 67 13.51 2.94 -7.34
N GLN A 68 14.49 2.29 -6.72
CA GLN A 68 14.24 1.10 -5.91
C GLN A 68 13.33 1.43 -4.73
N ARG A 69 13.60 2.54 -4.03
CA ARG A 69 12.76 3.00 -2.91
C ARG A 69 11.32 3.27 -3.34
N GLN A 70 11.11 3.85 -4.51
CA GLN A 70 9.76 4.06 -5.06
C GLN A 70 9.04 2.73 -5.31
N ARG A 71 9.74 1.72 -5.86
CA ARG A 71 9.20 0.37 -6.06
C ARG A 71 8.85 -0.30 -4.73
N GLU A 72 9.74 -0.24 -3.74
CA GLU A 72 9.51 -0.77 -2.39
C GLU A 72 8.27 -0.15 -1.75
N LEU A 73 8.12 1.18 -1.84
CA LEU A 73 6.95 1.89 -1.30
C LEU A 73 5.65 1.47 -2.01
N TYR A 74 5.70 1.31 -3.33
CA TYR A 74 4.55 0.85 -4.10
C TYR A 74 4.13 -0.58 -3.69
N LEU A 75 5.10 -1.51 -3.65
CA LEU A 75 4.86 -2.89 -3.24
C LEU A 75 4.35 -2.98 -1.80
N SER A 76 4.94 -2.20 -0.89
CA SER A 76 4.51 -2.13 0.52
C SER A 76 3.05 -1.67 0.62
N ARG A 77 2.67 -0.62 -0.12
CA ARG A 77 1.29 -0.11 -0.14
C ARG A 77 0.32 -1.14 -0.71
N MET A 78 0.69 -1.82 -1.79
CA MET A 78 -0.14 -2.84 -2.41
C MET A 78 -0.35 -4.03 -1.47
N GLY A 79 0.72 -4.55 -0.87
CA GLY A 79 0.66 -5.64 0.10
C GLY A 79 -0.16 -5.29 1.34
N LEU A 80 0.04 -4.09 1.91
CA LEU A 80 -0.71 -3.62 3.06
C LEU A 80 -2.22 -3.50 2.76
N LYS A 81 -2.58 -2.98 1.58
CA LYS A 81 -3.99 -2.91 1.15
C LYS A 81 -4.61 -4.31 1.05
N GLY A 82 -3.91 -5.26 0.44
CA GLY A 82 -4.36 -6.64 0.34
C GLY A 82 -4.55 -7.30 1.72
N PHE A 83 -3.59 -7.09 2.62
CA PHE A 83 -3.66 -7.58 3.99
C PHE A 83 -4.85 -6.97 4.76
N GLN A 84 -5.02 -5.64 4.70
CA GLN A 84 -6.13 -4.94 5.36
C GLN A 84 -7.49 -5.43 4.84
N ALA A 85 -7.64 -5.61 3.53
CA ALA A 85 -8.86 -6.16 2.93
C ALA A 85 -9.14 -7.59 3.41
N ASN A 86 -8.10 -8.44 3.51
CA ASN A 86 -8.25 -9.79 4.03
C ASN A 86 -8.67 -9.80 5.51
N VAL A 87 -8.05 -8.95 6.33
CA VAL A 87 -8.41 -8.80 7.76
C VAL A 87 -9.85 -8.33 7.91
N GLU A 88 -10.27 -7.33 7.12
CA GLU A 88 -11.64 -6.80 7.17
C GLU A 88 -12.67 -7.83 6.68
N ARG A 89 -12.35 -8.59 5.63
CA ARG A 89 -13.18 -9.72 5.18
C ARG A 89 -13.40 -10.71 6.31
N HIS A 90 -12.34 -11.16 6.98
CA HIS A 90 -12.48 -12.10 8.10
C HIS A 90 -13.21 -11.50 9.30
N ARG A 91 -13.05 -10.20 9.55
CA ARG A 91 -13.82 -9.50 10.59
C ARG A 91 -15.32 -9.49 10.25
N ASN A 92 -15.67 -9.23 9.00
CA ASN A 92 -17.06 -9.20 8.56
C ASN A 92 -17.68 -10.60 8.50
N GLU A 93 -16.93 -11.63 8.09
CA GLU A 93 -17.38 -13.02 8.18
C GLU A 93 -17.75 -13.42 9.61
N ARG A 94 -16.95 -13.02 10.61
CA ARG A 94 -17.28 -13.27 12.03
C ARG A 94 -18.57 -12.56 12.44
N LYS A 95 -18.70 -11.26 12.14
CA LYS A 95 -19.92 -10.49 12.43
C LYS A 95 -21.16 -11.08 11.74
N THR A 96 -21.03 -11.50 10.48
CA THR A 96 -22.13 -12.11 9.73
C THR A 96 -22.53 -13.44 10.33
N ARG A 97 -21.57 -14.29 10.73
CA ARG A 97 -21.85 -15.57 11.41
C ARG A 97 -22.53 -15.36 12.75
N GLU A 98 -22.08 -14.40 13.55
CA GLU A 98 -22.71 -14.00 14.81
C GLU A 98 -24.13 -13.48 14.58
N SER A 99 -24.34 -12.65 13.55
CA SER A 99 -25.68 -12.15 13.20
C SER A 99 -26.62 -13.26 12.73
N ILE A 100 -26.12 -14.23 11.96
CA ILE A 100 -26.90 -15.40 11.53
C ILE A 100 -27.28 -16.25 12.76
N LEU A 101 -26.32 -16.55 13.64
CA LEU A 101 -26.58 -17.32 14.85
C LEU A 101 -27.62 -16.63 15.74
N GLY A 102 -27.51 -15.32 15.93
CA GLY A 102 -28.50 -14.55 16.68
C GLY A 102 -29.92 -14.62 16.10
N LYS A 103 -30.05 -14.59 14.76
CA LYS A 103 -31.35 -14.76 14.08
C LYS A 103 -31.93 -16.17 14.21
N VAL A 104 -31.09 -17.20 14.12
CA VAL A 104 -31.51 -18.59 14.30
C VAL A 104 -32.04 -18.79 15.72
N THR A 105 -31.32 -18.31 16.74
CA THR A 105 -31.76 -18.39 18.14
C THR A 105 -33.08 -17.64 18.38
N THR A 106 -33.29 -16.46 17.79
CA THR A 106 -34.59 -15.77 17.92
C THR A 106 -35.73 -16.51 17.25
N ASN A 107 -35.48 -17.14 16.09
CA ASN A 107 -36.51 -17.89 15.39
C ASN A 107 -36.91 -19.16 16.16
N GLU A 108 -35.95 -19.88 16.75
CA GLU A 108 -36.23 -21.04 17.62
C GLU A 108 -37.07 -20.64 18.85
N LEU A 109 -36.81 -19.46 19.44
CA LEU A 109 -37.61 -18.95 20.56
C LEU A 109 -39.05 -18.63 20.12
N ILE A 110 -39.25 -18.03 18.94
CA ILE A 110 -40.59 -17.72 18.40
C ILE A 110 -41.37 -19.00 18.08
N GLU A 111 -40.72 -19.98 17.45
CA GLU A 111 -41.36 -21.26 17.08
C GLU A 111 -41.80 -22.07 18.31
N SER A 112 -41.07 -21.96 19.43
CA SER A 112 -41.46 -22.59 20.69
C SER A 112 -42.68 -21.95 21.39
N ASP A 113 -43.01 -20.69 21.08
CA ASP A 113 -44.17 -19.99 21.62
C ASP A 113 -45.45 -20.23 20.78
N GLU A 114 -45.32 -20.44 19.46
CA GLU A 114 -46.46 -20.68 18.56
C GLU A 114 -47.09 -22.09 18.73
N LEU A 115 -46.35 -23.08 19.25
CA LEU A 115 -46.90 -24.42 19.53
C LEU A 115 -47.79 -24.51 20.79
N LYS A 116 -48.04 -23.40 21.50
CA LYS A 116 -48.81 -23.39 22.76
C LYS A 116 -50.23 -22.83 22.67
N THR A 117 -50.67 -22.30 21.53
CA THR A 117 -52.07 -21.85 21.43
C THR A 117 -52.99 -23.04 21.15
N PRO A 118 -53.87 -23.44 22.08
CA PRO A 118 -54.84 -24.49 21.80
C PRO A 118 -55.89 -23.92 20.84
N THR A 119 -55.97 -24.49 19.64
CA THR A 119 -57.04 -24.21 18.69
C THR A 119 -58.34 -24.79 19.23
N LEU A 120 -59.12 -23.98 19.95
CA LEU A 120 -60.49 -24.34 20.32
C LEU A 120 -61.38 -24.23 19.07
N VAL A 121 -61.66 -25.38 18.45
CA VAL A 121 -62.70 -25.52 17.44
C VAL A 121 -64.05 -25.46 18.15
N PHE A 122 -64.82 -24.39 17.91
CA PHE A 122 -66.21 -24.31 18.35
C PHE A 122 -67.12 -24.79 17.21
N ASP A 123 -67.68 -25.98 17.36
CA ASP A 123 -68.78 -26.48 16.53
C ASP A 123 -70.05 -25.67 16.85
N ASN A 124 -70.53 -24.90 15.88
CA ASN A 124 -71.85 -24.27 15.94
C ASN A 124 -72.89 -25.20 15.29
N ASN A 125 -73.40 -26.14 16.08
CA ASN A 125 -74.72 -26.72 15.85
C ASN A 125 -75.73 -25.91 16.66
N GLN A 126 -76.67 -25.26 15.99
CA GLN A 126 -77.92 -24.85 16.62
C GLN A 126 -79.06 -25.07 15.63
N ASP A 127 -79.71 -26.22 15.79
CA ASP A 127 -81.09 -26.45 15.37
C ASP A 127 -82.02 -25.43 16.06
N HIS A 128 -82.76 -24.65 15.26
CA HIS A 128 -84.23 -24.58 15.30
C HIS A 128 -84.79 -23.58 14.29
#